data_AF-A0A956T9Y9-F1
#
_entry.id   AF-A0A956T9Y9-F1
#
_cell.length_a   1.000
_cell.length_b   1.000
_cell.length_c   1.000
_cell.angle_alpha   90.00
_cell.angle_beta   90.00
_cell.angle_gamma   90.00
#
_symmetry.space_group_name_H-M   'P 1'
#
loop_
_entity.id
_entity.type
_entity.pdbx_description
1 polymer ?
#
loop_
_entity_poly.entity_id
_entity_poly.type
_entity_poly.pdbx_seq_one_letter_code
_entity_poly.pdbx_strand_id
1 'polypeptide(L)'
;YEPDKLAPLKKVDPDAFEGRFRFLMSWEEKPKTISFQVFDRRERKQLKRLDGVLKEAIQLQKQGELELTPAEKREYKFLKLLFQHKQHDAGDGWFHIGGEPRTQLLDELTGLEELGHHKDNTRIYFAYTPLRLVLSVNASMAGNVLVSFHWHVDEPYPDVFPLEEVQLLGRALPWGYYKNTLFPLAHTLRYLPTYLTRSTFYDVRDAEGGKFVFEELPKIRHHVEVEQAEVIEKAFLEQEPPKKRLIVRRPEKHVVRAELEFDYEGTKVEYSKGHEAPYVTVTNKKTETIYWLKRDKKVEDKSYAYLQNLGLEPMQTNHLEAQGDAAIDFISYGCPKLLKHKWFLDITDEIQDLTAADYPLKIRGNLDFSSESVDEFTLTVACGIGTDSVEIDRVQDAFVSGRKYIHLENHGWAEIPLKEILQFNQTLNAFDKVNVGQDTYKIKTFQAGLISELQSQCRWSMW
;
A
#
# COMPACT_ATOMS: atom_id res chain seq x y z
N TYR A 1 -1.02 -44.93 -6.74
CA TYR A 1 0.26 -44.69 -7.42
C TYR A 1 0.85 -46.06 -7.73
N GLU A 2 0.50 -46.64 -8.87
CA GLU A 2 1.22 -47.80 -9.41
C GLU A 2 2.33 -47.24 -10.30
N PRO A 3 3.61 -47.43 -9.98
CA PRO A 3 4.73 -46.92 -10.78
C PRO A 3 4.86 -47.59 -12.18
N ASP A 4 3.97 -48.52 -12.53
CA ASP A 4 4.08 -49.40 -13.70
C ASP A 4 3.24 -48.98 -14.92
N LYS A 5 2.60 -47.80 -14.92
CA LYS A 5 1.77 -47.33 -16.07
C LYS A 5 2.42 -46.31 -17.00
N LEU A 6 3.65 -45.88 -16.72
CA LEU A 6 4.54 -45.42 -17.79
C LEU A 6 5.12 -46.68 -18.41
N ALA A 7 4.84 -46.93 -19.70
CA ALA A 7 5.24 -48.13 -20.42
C ALA A 7 6.61 -48.65 -19.95
N PRO A 8 6.76 -49.97 -19.66
CA PRO A 8 7.97 -50.50 -19.06
C PRO A 8 9.17 -50.05 -19.87
N LEU A 9 9.98 -49.17 -19.29
CA LEU A 9 11.24 -48.71 -19.88
C LEU A 9 12.12 -49.96 -20.00
N LYS A 10 12.09 -50.58 -21.18
CA LYS A 10 13.04 -51.62 -21.56
C LYS A 10 14.42 -51.04 -21.27
N LYS A 11 15.20 -51.70 -20.40
CA LYS A 11 16.64 -51.51 -20.36
C LYS A 11 17.15 -51.83 -21.76
N VAL A 12 17.40 -50.79 -22.55
CA VAL A 12 18.00 -50.91 -23.88
C VAL A 12 19.45 -51.27 -23.66
N ASP A 13 19.92 -52.32 -24.33
CA ASP A 13 21.31 -52.76 -24.29
C ASP A 13 22.21 -51.59 -24.76
N PRO A 14 23.32 -51.26 -24.08
CA PRO A 14 24.21 -50.15 -24.48
C PRO A 14 24.77 -50.28 -25.91
N ASP A 15 24.75 -51.50 -26.47
CA ASP A 15 25.20 -51.81 -27.82
C ASP A 15 24.08 -51.73 -28.89
N ALA A 16 22.85 -51.35 -28.51
CA ALA A 16 21.70 -51.25 -29.41
C ALA A 16 21.50 -49.86 -30.04
N PHE A 17 22.42 -48.93 -29.82
CA PHE A 17 22.34 -47.57 -30.35
C PHE A 17 23.17 -47.43 -31.64
N GLU A 18 22.61 -46.76 -32.66
CA GLU A 18 23.29 -46.52 -33.94
C GLU A 18 24.26 -45.32 -33.87
N GLY A 19 24.08 -44.45 -32.88
CA GLY A 19 24.90 -43.27 -32.65
C GLY A 19 26.30 -43.55 -32.07
N ARG A 20 27.28 -42.72 -32.41
CA ARG A 20 28.67 -42.82 -31.95
C ARG A 20 28.87 -42.19 -30.57
N PHE A 21 28.06 -41.18 -30.22
CA PHE A 21 28.28 -40.36 -29.04
C PHE A 21 27.19 -40.52 -27.99
N ARG A 22 27.59 -40.38 -26.72
CA ARG A 22 26.69 -40.28 -25.58
C ARG A 22 26.86 -38.92 -24.92
N PHE A 23 25.75 -38.29 -24.59
CA PHE A 23 25.73 -36.95 -24.01
C PHE A 23 25.23 -37.00 -22.57
N LEU A 24 25.95 -36.36 -21.65
CA LEU A 24 25.48 -36.09 -20.30
C LEU A 24 25.23 -34.61 -20.13
N MET A 25 24.08 -34.25 -19.55
CA MET A 25 23.67 -32.87 -19.33
C MET A 25 23.59 -32.53 -17.84
N SER A 26 23.97 -31.30 -17.50
CA SER A 26 23.85 -30.71 -16.17
C SER A 26 23.38 -29.25 -16.28
N TRP A 27 22.44 -28.86 -15.43
CA TRP A 27 21.91 -27.49 -15.37
C TRP A 27 21.95 -26.89 -13.95
N GLU A 28 22.52 -27.61 -12.98
CA GLU A 28 22.44 -27.27 -11.56
C GLU A 28 23.67 -26.53 -11.05
N GLU A 29 24.83 -26.76 -11.65
CA GLU A 29 26.10 -26.21 -11.15
C GLU A 29 26.22 -24.68 -11.34
N LYS A 30 25.55 -24.14 -12.35
CA LYS A 30 25.61 -22.73 -12.72
C LYS A 30 24.24 -22.25 -13.23
N PRO A 31 23.52 -21.40 -12.49
CA PRO A 31 22.10 -21.08 -12.76
C PRO A 31 21.81 -20.34 -14.08
N LYS A 32 22.84 -20.02 -14.87
CA LYS A 32 22.72 -19.33 -16.17
C LYS A 32 23.30 -20.13 -17.34
N THR A 33 23.78 -21.35 -17.10
CA THR A 33 24.42 -22.17 -18.13
C THR A 33 23.93 -23.61 -18.07
N ILE A 34 23.83 -24.25 -19.23
CA ILE A 34 23.68 -25.69 -19.35
C ILE A 34 25.03 -26.25 -19.76
N SER A 35 25.44 -27.32 -19.09
CA SER A 35 26.74 -27.96 -19.26
C SER A 35 26.57 -29.34 -19.86
N PHE A 36 27.45 -29.69 -20.80
CA PHE A 36 27.43 -31.01 -21.44
C PHE A 36 28.78 -31.71 -21.32
N GLN A 37 28.74 -33.02 -21.11
CA GLN A 37 29.87 -33.93 -21.34
C GLN A 37 29.55 -34.83 -22.52
N VAL A 38 30.57 -35.12 -23.33
CA VAL A 38 30.44 -35.99 -24.50
C VAL A 38 31.36 -37.18 -24.32
N PHE A 39 30.83 -38.38 -24.53
CA PHE A 39 31.56 -39.64 -24.51
C PHE A 39 31.51 -40.30 -25.88
N ASP A 40 32.66 -40.72 -26.39
CA ASP A 40 32.75 -41.54 -27.60
C ASP A 40 32.54 -43.02 -27.20
N ARG A 41 31.53 -43.66 -27.77
CA ARG A 41 31.21 -45.08 -27.48
C ARG A 41 32.23 -46.04 -28.09
N ARG A 42 32.83 -45.69 -29.23
CA ARG A 42 33.84 -46.52 -29.91
C ARG A 42 35.15 -46.53 -29.14
N GLU A 43 35.58 -45.36 -28.67
CA GLU A 43 36.82 -45.24 -27.88
C GLU A 43 36.64 -45.46 -26.38
N ARG A 44 35.38 -45.49 -25.90
CA ARG A 44 34.99 -45.57 -24.48
C ARG A 44 35.67 -44.50 -23.62
N LYS A 45 35.81 -43.28 -24.17
CA LYS A 45 36.49 -42.16 -23.52
C LYS A 45 35.65 -40.89 -23.58
N GLN A 46 35.81 -40.05 -22.55
CA GLN A 46 35.27 -38.70 -22.54
C GLN A 46 36.05 -37.83 -23.52
N LEU A 47 35.34 -37.09 -24.37
CA LEU A 47 35.92 -36.11 -25.27
C LEU A 47 36.18 -34.80 -24.52
N LYS A 48 37.46 -34.46 -24.35
CA LYS A 48 37.87 -33.20 -23.73
C LYS A 48 37.90 -32.01 -24.70
N ARG A 49 37.98 -32.28 -26.01
CA ARG A 49 38.02 -31.27 -27.08
C ARG A 49 37.23 -31.77 -28.28
N LEU A 50 36.41 -30.90 -28.87
CA LEU A 50 35.57 -31.24 -30.03
C LEU A 50 36.29 -30.99 -31.37
N ASP A 51 37.35 -30.17 -31.39
CA ASP A 51 38.06 -29.78 -32.61
C ASP A 51 38.57 -30.96 -33.43
N GLY A 52 39.15 -31.96 -32.76
CA GLY A 52 39.72 -33.13 -33.45
C GLY A 52 38.65 -33.93 -34.18
N VAL A 53 37.57 -34.24 -33.46
CA VAL A 53 36.45 -35.03 -33.97
C VAL A 53 35.72 -34.31 -35.12
N LEU A 54 35.54 -32.99 -35.00
CA LEU A 54 34.92 -32.18 -36.06
C LEU A 54 35.84 -32.02 -37.28
N LYS A 55 37.16 -31.85 -37.10
CA LYS A 55 38.13 -31.76 -38.20
C LYS A 55 38.24 -33.07 -38.97
N GLU A 56 38.28 -34.20 -38.27
CA GLU A 56 38.29 -35.54 -38.85
C GLU A 56 37.03 -35.77 -39.70
N ALA A 57 35.85 -35.44 -39.15
CA ALA A 57 34.59 -35.53 -39.89
C ALA A 57 34.58 -34.65 -41.17
N ILE A 58 35.13 -33.42 -41.10
CA ILE A 58 35.24 -32.53 -42.26
C ILE A 58 36.22 -33.09 -43.32
N GLN A 59 37.32 -33.72 -42.89
CA GLN A 59 38.30 -34.31 -43.81
C GLN A 59 37.70 -35.52 -44.54
N LEU A 60 37.06 -36.43 -43.81
CA LEU A 60 36.37 -37.58 -44.37
C LEU A 60 35.22 -37.16 -45.29
N GLN A 61 34.50 -36.08 -44.96
CA GLN A 61 33.47 -35.50 -45.84
C GLN A 61 34.06 -34.98 -47.15
N LYS A 62 35.22 -34.31 -47.12
CA LYS A 62 35.91 -33.81 -48.32
C LYS A 62 36.45 -34.93 -49.21
N GLN A 63 36.77 -36.08 -48.63
CA GLN A 63 37.24 -37.27 -49.34
C GLN A 63 36.09 -38.10 -49.93
N GLY A 64 34.84 -37.82 -49.55
CA GLY A 64 33.65 -38.54 -50.02
C GLY A 64 33.43 -39.90 -49.34
N GLU A 65 34.20 -40.20 -48.29
CA GLU A 65 34.18 -41.50 -47.58
C GLU A 65 33.30 -41.48 -46.31
N LEU A 66 32.63 -40.36 -46.04
CA LEU A 66 31.83 -40.19 -44.83
C LEU A 66 30.40 -40.72 -45.01
N GLU A 67 30.20 -42.02 -44.75
CA GLU A 67 28.87 -42.60 -44.58
C GLU A 67 28.44 -42.53 -43.10
N LEU A 68 27.61 -41.55 -42.76
CA LEU A 68 27.02 -41.41 -41.42
C LEU A 68 25.61 -41.98 -41.36
N THR A 69 25.29 -42.67 -40.27
CA THR A 69 23.91 -43.04 -39.94
C THR A 69 23.04 -41.79 -39.70
N PRO A 70 21.71 -41.87 -39.83
CA PRO A 70 20.82 -40.76 -39.47
C PRO A 70 21.03 -40.27 -38.04
N ALA A 71 21.33 -41.18 -37.10
CA ALA A 71 21.65 -40.86 -35.72
C ALA A 71 22.97 -40.07 -35.61
N GLU A 72 24.05 -40.57 -36.22
CA GLU A 72 25.34 -39.89 -36.21
C GLU A 72 25.25 -38.48 -36.84
N LYS A 73 24.48 -38.30 -37.92
CA LYS A 73 24.24 -36.97 -38.52
C LYS A 73 23.66 -35.97 -37.51
N ARG A 74 22.73 -36.40 -36.66
CA ARG A 74 22.14 -35.54 -35.61
C ARG A 74 23.13 -35.26 -34.49
N GLU A 75 23.91 -36.26 -34.07
CA GLU A 75 24.95 -36.09 -33.07
C GLU A 75 26.04 -35.10 -33.54
N TYR A 76 26.52 -35.23 -34.78
CA TYR A 76 27.50 -34.30 -35.36
C TYR A 76 26.94 -32.88 -35.50
N LYS A 77 25.65 -32.73 -35.83
CA LYS A 77 24.96 -31.43 -35.84
C LYS A 77 24.96 -30.81 -34.43
N PHE A 78 24.64 -31.60 -33.42
CA PHE A 78 24.65 -31.15 -32.02
C PHE A 78 26.07 -30.80 -31.54
N LEU A 79 27.09 -31.61 -31.85
CA LEU A 79 28.49 -31.33 -31.56
C LEU A 79 28.98 -30.02 -32.18
N LYS A 80 28.56 -29.74 -33.42
CA LYS A 80 28.85 -28.48 -34.10
C LYS A 80 28.23 -27.29 -33.35
N LEU A 81 26.98 -27.42 -32.91
CA LEU A 81 26.28 -26.38 -32.14
C LEU A 81 26.96 -26.14 -30.79
N LEU A 82 27.32 -27.21 -30.07
CA LEU A 82 28.10 -27.13 -28.83
C LEU A 82 29.44 -26.42 -29.05
N PHE A 83 30.15 -26.77 -30.12
CA PHE A 83 31.45 -26.15 -30.43
C PHE A 83 31.33 -24.66 -30.78
N GLN A 84 30.26 -24.25 -31.48
CA GLN A 84 30.03 -22.86 -31.87
C GLN A 84 29.68 -21.96 -30.68
N HIS A 85 28.96 -22.50 -29.69
CA HIS A 85 28.39 -21.70 -28.60
C HIS A 85 29.04 -21.93 -27.22
N LYS A 86 30.07 -22.77 -27.12
CA LYS A 86 30.82 -22.97 -25.88
C LYS A 86 31.43 -21.66 -25.37
N GLN A 87 31.21 -21.36 -24.09
CA GLN A 87 31.73 -20.12 -23.47
C GLN A 87 33.22 -20.22 -23.13
N HIS A 88 33.70 -21.38 -22.68
CA HIS A 88 35.10 -21.65 -22.35
C HIS A 88 35.46 -23.12 -22.60
N ASP A 89 36.68 -23.38 -23.06
CA ASP A 89 37.29 -24.71 -23.02
C ASP A 89 37.96 -24.89 -21.66
N ALA A 90 37.24 -25.45 -20.68
CA ALA A 90 37.77 -25.66 -19.34
C ALA A 90 38.79 -26.83 -19.27
N GLY A 91 39.01 -27.57 -20.37
CA GLY A 91 40.01 -28.65 -20.46
C GLY A 91 39.69 -29.90 -19.62
N ASP A 92 38.70 -29.80 -18.73
CA ASP A 92 38.04 -30.82 -17.94
C ASP A 92 37.02 -31.66 -18.74
N GLY A 93 36.73 -31.24 -19.98
CA GLY A 93 35.78 -31.89 -20.87
C GLY A 93 34.32 -31.53 -20.61
N TRP A 94 34.08 -30.38 -19.96
CA TRP A 94 32.76 -29.76 -19.86
C TRP A 94 32.57 -28.66 -20.91
N PHE A 95 31.46 -28.71 -21.62
CA PHE A 95 31.04 -27.69 -22.58
C PHE A 95 29.90 -26.88 -21.99
N HIS A 96 30.21 -25.69 -21.48
CA HIS A 96 29.24 -24.78 -20.88
C HIS A 96 28.63 -23.85 -21.92
N ILE A 97 27.30 -23.79 -21.95
CA ILE A 97 26.53 -22.92 -22.83
C ILE A 97 25.63 -22.01 -22.00
N GLY A 98 25.74 -20.70 -22.22
CA GLY A 98 24.87 -19.70 -21.59
C GLY A 98 24.17 -18.83 -22.63
N GLY A 99 23.22 -18.03 -22.16
CA GLY A 99 22.48 -17.07 -22.99
C GLY A 99 21.40 -17.70 -23.87
N GLU A 100 21.09 -17.02 -24.99
CA GLU A 100 20.07 -17.38 -25.97
C GLU A 100 20.29 -18.73 -26.70
N PRO A 101 21.53 -19.16 -27.05
CA PRO A 101 21.76 -20.42 -27.76
C PRO A 101 21.25 -21.68 -27.05
N ARG A 102 20.97 -21.58 -25.75
CA ARG A 102 20.42 -22.68 -24.94
C ARG A 102 19.08 -23.20 -25.50
N THR A 103 18.21 -22.33 -26.01
CA THR A 103 16.92 -22.74 -26.58
C THR A 103 17.13 -23.62 -27.81
N GLN A 104 17.97 -23.16 -28.74
CA GLN A 104 18.30 -23.90 -29.95
C GLN A 104 18.96 -25.26 -29.64
N LEU A 105 19.82 -25.32 -28.63
CA LEU A 105 20.42 -26.58 -28.19
C LEU A 105 19.38 -27.58 -27.66
N LEU A 106 18.45 -27.13 -26.82
CA LEU A 106 17.42 -27.99 -26.24
C LEU A 106 16.53 -28.59 -27.32
N ASP A 107 16.19 -27.82 -28.36
CA ASP A 107 15.38 -28.30 -29.47
C ASP A 107 16.12 -29.40 -30.27
N GLU A 108 17.42 -29.26 -30.50
CA GLU A 108 18.22 -30.27 -31.20
C GLU A 108 18.44 -31.56 -30.37
N LEU A 109 18.42 -31.46 -29.03
CA LEU A 109 18.54 -32.63 -28.14
C LEU A 109 17.39 -33.62 -28.30
N THR A 110 16.19 -33.14 -28.68
CA THR A 110 15.01 -34.00 -28.89
C THR A 110 15.24 -35.07 -29.97
N GLY A 111 16.18 -34.82 -30.89
CA GLY A 111 16.51 -35.73 -31.98
C GLY A 111 17.61 -36.74 -31.67
N LEU A 112 18.27 -36.65 -30.51
CA LEU A 112 19.37 -37.54 -30.13
C LEU A 112 18.84 -38.88 -29.62
N GLU A 113 19.61 -39.94 -29.84
CA GLU A 113 19.25 -41.28 -29.36
C GLU A 113 19.38 -41.40 -27.83
N GLU A 114 20.44 -40.83 -27.25
CA GLU A 114 20.71 -40.94 -25.82
C GLU A 114 21.18 -39.61 -25.24
N LEU A 115 20.46 -39.17 -24.21
CA LEU A 115 20.84 -38.09 -23.31
C LEU A 115 20.73 -38.60 -21.88
N GLY A 116 21.79 -38.45 -21.09
CA GLY A 116 21.83 -38.82 -19.68
C GLY A 116 21.86 -37.59 -18.77
N HIS A 117 21.31 -37.72 -17.57
CA HIS A 117 21.54 -36.77 -16.50
C HIS A 117 22.91 -37.01 -15.85
N HIS A 118 23.68 -35.95 -15.60
CA HIS A 118 25.07 -36.11 -15.18
C HIS A 118 25.25 -36.88 -13.85
N LYS A 119 24.41 -36.62 -12.85
CA LYS A 119 24.63 -37.09 -11.47
C LYS A 119 24.46 -38.60 -11.30
N ASP A 120 23.43 -39.14 -11.93
CA ASP A 120 22.92 -40.50 -11.75
C ASP A 120 22.94 -41.30 -13.06
N ASN A 121 23.36 -40.67 -14.16
CA ASN A 121 23.47 -41.27 -15.49
C ASN A 121 22.13 -41.82 -16.00
N THR A 122 21.02 -41.35 -15.44
CA THR A 122 19.67 -41.76 -15.84
C THR A 122 19.34 -41.15 -17.19
N ARG A 123 18.68 -41.93 -18.05
CA ARG A 123 18.28 -41.47 -19.38
C ARG A 123 17.20 -40.40 -19.24
N ILE A 124 17.43 -39.26 -19.88
CA ILE A 124 16.48 -38.17 -20.05
C ILE A 124 15.66 -38.44 -21.30
N TYR A 125 14.33 -38.35 -21.16
CA TYR A 125 13.38 -38.44 -22.25
C TYR A 125 12.82 -37.06 -22.60
N PHE A 126 12.28 -36.91 -23.80
CA PHE A 126 11.61 -35.69 -24.24
C PHE A 126 10.13 -35.98 -24.45
N ALA A 127 9.27 -35.19 -23.84
CA ALA A 127 7.85 -35.22 -24.10
C ALA A 127 7.52 -34.37 -25.33
N TYR A 128 6.49 -34.79 -26.08
CA TYR A 128 5.98 -34.03 -27.23
C TYR A 128 4.81 -33.13 -26.85
N THR A 129 4.10 -33.45 -25.76
CA THR A 129 3.01 -32.63 -25.23
C THR A 129 3.57 -31.52 -24.34
N PRO A 130 3.21 -30.24 -24.58
CA PRO A 130 3.66 -29.15 -23.74
C PRO A 130 2.93 -29.10 -22.39
N LEU A 131 3.65 -28.72 -21.34
CA LEU A 131 3.06 -28.33 -20.06
C LEU A 131 2.44 -26.94 -20.19
N ARG A 132 1.15 -26.83 -19.84
CA ARG A 132 0.45 -25.56 -19.72
C ARG A 132 0.53 -25.06 -18.28
N LEU A 133 0.82 -23.77 -18.11
CA LEU A 133 0.83 -23.14 -16.80
C LEU A 133 -0.56 -22.53 -16.57
N VAL A 134 -1.24 -23.01 -15.54
CA VAL A 134 -2.58 -22.54 -15.15
C VAL A 134 -2.48 -21.80 -13.83
N LEU A 135 -3.09 -20.62 -13.77
CA LEU A 135 -3.24 -19.83 -12.57
C LEU A 135 -4.67 -19.97 -12.04
N SER A 136 -4.84 -20.63 -10.90
CA SER A 136 -6.13 -20.69 -10.21
C SER A 136 -6.19 -19.58 -9.15
N VAL A 137 -7.21 -18.74 -9.22
CA VAL A 137 -7.43 -17.61 -8.31
C VAL A 137 -8.74 -17.79 -7.56
N ASN A 138 -8.66 -17.75 -6.24
CA ASN A 138 -9.80 -17.87 -5.33
C ASN A 138 -9.75 -16.76 -4.26
N ALA A 139 -10.86 -16.55 -3.55
CA ALA A 139 -10.94 -15.68 -2.39
C ALA A 139 -11.22 -16.52 -1.15
N SER A 140 -10.51 -16.23 -0.05
CA SER A 140 -10.85 -16.76 1.26
C SER A 140 -12.00 -15.97 1.89
N MET A 141 -12.70 -16.59 2.85
CA MET A 141 -13.70 -15.93 3.71
C MET A 141 -13.12 -14.83 4.63
N ALA A 142 -11.80 -14.64 4.65
CA ALA A 142 -11.13 -13.54 5.33
C ALA A 142 -10.80 -12.37 4.38
N GLY A 143 -11.08 -12.51 3.08
CA GLY A 143 -10.81 -11.50 2.08
C GLY A 143 -9.38 -11.49 1.52
N ASN A 144 -8.59 -12.51 1.84
CA ASN A 144 -7.34 -12.75 1.13
C ASN A 144 -7.62 -13.40 -0.23
N VAL A 145 -6.80 -13.07 -1.22
CA VAL A 145 -6.80 -13.72 -2.52
C VAL A 145 -5.81 -14.88 -2.49
N LEU A 146 -6.34 -16.09 -2.65
CA LEU A 146 -5.55 -17.31 -2.76
C LEU A 146 -5.21 -17.53 -4.23
N VAL A 147 -3.92 -17.50 -4.52
CA VAL A 147 -3.39 -17.63 -5.87
C VAL A 147 -2.58 -18.90 -5.93
N SER A 148 -2.80 -19.72 -6.96
CA SER A 148 -2.03 -20.94 -7.14
C SER A 148 -1.65 -21.22 -8.58
N PHE A 149 -0.39 -21.59 -8.80
CA PHE A 149 0.15 -21.97 -10.11
C PHE A 149 0.36 -23.47 -10.19
N HIS A 150 -0.20 -24.09 -11.22
CA HIS A 150 -0.05 -25.51 -11.49
C HIS A 150 0.32 -25.77 -12.94
N TRP A 151 1.08 -26.84 -13.18
CA TRP A 151 1.34 -27.34 -14.52
C TRP A 151 0.31 -28.39 -14.89
N HIS A 152 -0.32 -28.22 -16.05
CA HIS A 152 -1.29 -29.14 -16.61
C HIS A 152 -0.71 -29.84 -17.85
N VAL A 153 -0.84 -31.16 -17.91
CA VAL A 153 -0.69 -31.95 -19.15
C VAL A 153 -2.09 -32.37 -19.57
N ASP A 154 -2.42 -32.26 -20.85
CA ASP A 154 -3.76 -32.62 -21.33
C ASP A 154 -3.85 -34.10 -21.69
N GLU A 155 -3.10 -34.48 -22.71
CA GLU A 155 -3.13 -35.82 -23.29
C GLU A 155 -1.72 -36.35 -23.50
N PRO A 156 -1.48 -37.66 -23.38
CA PRO A 156 -2.48 -38.74 -23.23
C PRO A 156 -2.89 -39.07 -21.78
N TYR A 157 -2.30 -38.42 -20.79
CA TYR A 157 -2.63 -38.63 -19.38
C TYR A 157 -2.78 -37.28 -18.70
N PRO A 158 -4.03 -36.82 -18.46
CA PRO A 158 -4.25 -35.55 -17.79
C PRO A 158 -3.74 -35.65 -16.35
N ASP A 159 -2.78 -34.81 -16.02
CA ASP A 159 -2.17 -34.76 -14.69
C ASP A 159 -1.83 -33.31 -14.33
N VAL A 160 -1.81 -33.04 -13.03
CA VAL A 160 -1.59 -31.71 -12.46
C VAL A 160 -0.40 -31.76 -11.52
N PHE A 161 0.63 -30.99 -11.85
CA PHE A 161 1.84 -30.92 -11.04
C PHE A 161 1.91 -29.57 -10.32
N PRO A 162 2.30 -29.55 -9.04
CA PRO A 162 2.72 -28.33 -8.36
C PRO A 162 3.85 -27.62 -9.13
N LEU A 163 3.89 -26.29 -9.04
CA LEU A 163 4.91 -25.46 -9.69
C LEU A 163 6.34 -25.91 -9.32
N GLU A 164 6.59 -26.30 -8.06
CA GLU A 164 7.92 -26.67 -7.58
C GLU A 164 8.37 -28.06 -8.00
N GLU A 165 7.45 -28.94 -8.38
CA GLU A 165 7.80 -30.29 -8.84
C GLU A 165 8.51 -30.26 -10.19
N VAL A 166 8.21 -29.28 -11.03
CA VAL A 166 8.85 -29.10 -12.34
C VAL A 166 10.06 -28.18 -12.20
N GLN A 167 11.26 -28.76 -12.30
CA GLN A 167 12.51 -28.01 -12.25
C GLN A 167 12.72 -27.23 -13.54
N LEU A 168 12.80 -25.91 -13.43
CA LEU A 168 12.99 -25.04 -14.58
C LEU A 168 14.47 -24.89 -14.93
N LEU A 169 14.78 -25.00 -16.22
CA LEU A 169 16.13 -24.76 -16.77
C LEU A 169 16.47 -23.25 -16.83
N GLY A 170 15.46 -22.40 -16.60
CA GLY A 170 15.56 -20.94 -16.52
C GLY A 170 14.21 -20.27 -16.85
N ARG A 171 13.94 -19.09 -16.30
CA ARG A 171 12.63 -18.41 -16.46
C ARG A 171 12.22 -18.10 -17.90
N ALA A 172 13.21 -17.93 -18.79
CA ALA A 172 13.00 -17.61 -20.20
C ALA A 172 13.10 -18.83 -21.12
N LEU A 173 13.51 -20.00 -20.59
CA LEU A 173 13.62 -21.20 -21.39
C LEU A 173 12.27 -21.93 -21.43
N PRO A 174 11.78 -22.35 -22.61
CA PRO A 174 10.50 -23.01 -22.75
C PRO A 174 10.59 -24.51 -22.42
N TRP A 175 11.37 -24.89 -21.40
CA TRP A 175 11.62 -26.29 -21.03
C TRP A 175 11.63 -26.49 -19.51
N GLY A 176 10.94 -27.52 -19.04
CA GLY A 176 10.89 -27.96 -17.64
C GLY A 176 11.26 -29.43 -17.49
N TYR A 177 11.91 -29.78 -16.39
CA TYR A 177 12.36 -31.14 -16.07
C TYR A 177 11.53 -31.73 -14.93
N TYR A 178 10.98 -32.93 -15.13
CA TYR A 178 10.27 -33.67 -14.10
C TYR A 178 10.64 -35.15 -14.14
N LYS A 179 11.03 -35.70 -12.99
CA LYS A 179 11.59 -37.06 -12.84
C LYS A 179 12.78 -37.28 -13.78
N ASN A 180 12.54 -37.85 -14.97
CA ASN A 180 13.55 -38.12 -16.00
C ASN A 180 13.09 -37.63 -17.38
N THR A 181 12.15 -36.69 -17.45
CA THR A 181 11.55 -36.23 -18.72
C THR A 181 11.59 -34.71 -18.80
N LEU A 182 12.04 -34.21 -19.95
CA LEU A 182 11.96 -32.81 -20.34
C LEU A 182 10.67 -32.56 -21.09
N PHE A 183 9.91 -31.60 -20.59
CA PHE A 183 8.65 -31.14 -21.18
C PHE A 183 8.86 -29.77 -21.82
N PRO A 184 8.38 -29.56 -23.06
CA PRO A 184 8.25 -28.21 -23.60
C PRO A 184 7.20 -27.45 -22.78
N LEU A 185 7.38 -26.15 -22.60
CA LEU A 185 6.44 -25.29 -21.86
C LEU A 185 5.65 -24.44 -22.85
N ALA A 186 4.31 -24.43 -22.73
CA ALA A 186 3.46 -23.57 -23.55
C ALA A 186 3.65 -22.08 -23.21
N HIS A 187 4.02 -21.79 -21.96
CA HIS A 187 4.20 -20.44 -21.44
C HIS A 187 5.55 -20.28 -20.74
N THR A 188 6.19 -19.13 -20.90
CA THR A 188 7.42 -18.80 -20.17
C THR A 188 7.10 -17.97 -18.92
N LEU A 189 7.80 -18.26 -17.83
CA LEU A 189 7.65 -17.54 -16.56
C LEU A 189 8.29 -16.14 -16.57
N ARG A 190 8.90 -15.72 -17.68
CA ARG A 190 9.57 -14.43 -17.85
C ARG A 190 8.63 -13.25 -17.60
N TYR A 191 7.36 -13.37 -18.02
CA TYR A 191 6.37 -12.30 -17.94
C TYR A 191 5.58 -12.29 -16.63
N LEU A 192 5.80 -13.30 -15.77
CA LEU A 192 5.11 -13.43 -14.50
C LEU A 192 5.91 -12.78 -13.35
N PRO A 193 5.23 -12.14 -12.39
CA PRO A 193 5.88 -11.57 -11.22
C PRO A 193 6.69 -12.61 -10.44
N THR A 194 7.94 -12.30 -10.12
CA THR A 194 8.85 -13.24 -9.45
C THR A 194 8.30 -13.72 -8.11
N TYR A 195 7.60 -12.85 -7.38
CA TYR A 195 7.06 -13.17 -6.05
C TYR A 195 5.99 -14.26 -6.07
N LEU A 196 5.18 -14.34 -7.14
CA LEU A 196 4.13 -15.37 -7.30
C LEU A 196 4.66 -16.72 -7.78
N THR A 197 5.88 -16.74 -8.32
CA THR A 197 6.47 -17.95 -8.96
C THR A 197 7.49 -18.66 -8.07
N ARG A 198 7.49 -18.36 -6.77
CA ARG A 198 8.39 -18.99 -5.78
C ARG A 198 7.80 -20.27 -5.19
N SER A 199 6.49 -20.36 -5.14
CA SER A 199 5.73 -21.47 -4.60
C SER A 199 4.45 -21.67 -5.41
N THR A 200 3.89 -22.88 -5.33
CA THR A 200 2.60 -23.23 -5.92
C THR A 200 1.49 -22.39 -5.34
N PHE A 201 1.50 -22.16 -4.02
CA PHE A 201 0.47 -21.39 -3.33
C PHE A 201 1.01 -20.06 -2.83
N TYR A 202 0.19 -19.02 -2.99
CA TYR A 202 0.45 -17.69 -2.48
C TYR A 202 -0.82 -17.06 -1.91
N ASP A 203 -0.69 -16.47 -0.73
CA ASP A 203 -1.78 -15.81 0.00
C ASP A 203 -1.57 -14.30 -0.07
N VAL A 204 -2.34 -13.62 -0.94
CA VAL A 204 -2.29 -12.16 -1.08
C VAL A 204 -3.27 -11.54 -0.09
N ARG A 205 -2.74 -10.81 0.89
CA ARG A 205 -3.52 -10.35 2.04
C ARG A 205 -4.21 -9.00 1.81
N ASP A 206 -5.38 -8.84 2.41
CA ASP A 206 -6.10 -7.58 2.57
C ASP A 206 -6.13 -6.70 1.30
N ALA A 207 -5.54 -5.49 1.39
CA ALA A 207 -5.54 -4.47 0.36
C ALA A 207 -4.63 -4.80 -0.84
N GLU A 208 -3.66 -5.70 -0.67
CA GLU A 208 -2.87 -6.21 -1.80
C GLU A 208 -3.71 -7.14 -2.66
N GLY A 209 -4.73 -7.80 -2.09
CA GLY A 209 -5.66 -8.65 -2.82
C GLY A 209 -6.43 -7.89 -3.90
N GLY A 210 -7.00 -6.74 -3.55
CA GLY A 210 -7.68 -5.86 -4.51
C GLY A 210 -6.75 -5.36 -5.62
N LYS A 211 -5.51 -4.98 -5.26
CA LYS A 211 -4.49 -4.56 -6.23
C LYS A 211 -4.14 -5.70 -7.19
N PHE A 212 -3.94 -6.90 -6.67
CA PHE A 212 -3.67 -8.08 -7.48
C PHE A 212 -4.83 -8.34 -8.46
N VAL A 213 -6.07 -8.40 -7.99
CA VAL A 213 -7.25 -8.72 -8.81
C VAL A 213 -7.51 -7.68 -9.90
N PHE A 214 -7.39 -6.38 -9.60
CA PHE A 214 -7.75 -5.33 -10.56
C PHE A 214 -6.59 -4.79 -11.40
N GLU A 215 -5.34 -4.90 -10.94
CA GLU A 215 -4.18 -4.29 -11.62
C GLU A 215 -3.17 -5.30 -12.18
N GLU A 216 -3.01 -6.47 -11.52
CA GLU A 216 -2.00 -7.47 -11.91
C GLU A 216 -2.62 -8.65 -12.67
N LEU A 217 -3.73 -9.20 -12.18
CA LEU A 217 -4.42 -10.34 -12.76
C LEU A 217 -4.83 -10.13 -14.23
N PRO A 218 -5.32 -8.94 -14.65
CA PRO A 218 -5.59 -8.68 -16.07
C PRO A 218 -4.33 -8.79 -16.93
N LYS A 219 -3.16 -8.37 -16.42
CA LYS A 219 -1.89 -8.48 -17.15
C LYS A 219 -1.43 -9.92 -17.26
N ILE A 220 -1.59 -10.69 -16.19
CA ILE A 220 -1.21 -12.12 -16.15
C ILE A 220 -2.07 -12.94 -17.12
N ARG A 221 -3.37 -12.65 -17.23
CA ARG A 221 -4.30 -13.32 -18.14
C ARG A 221 -3.91 -13.23 -19.63
N HIS A 222 -3.08 -12.27 -20.02
CA HIS A 222 -2.56 -12.18 -21.39
C HIS A 222 -1.44 -13.21 -21.69
N HIS A 223 -0.86 -13.82 -20.67
CA HIS A 223 0.32 -14.66 -20.79
C HIS A 223 0.12 -16.12 -20.38
N VAL A 224 -0.86 -16.39 -19.51
CA VAL A 224 -1.17 -17.73 -18.99
C VAL A 224 -2.67 -17.93 -18.91
N GLU A 225 -3.08 -19.18 -18.86
CA GLU A 225 -4.46 -19.58 -18.59
C GLU A 225 -4.81 -19.27 -17.13
N VAL A 226 -6.01 -18.73 -16.90
CA VAL A 226 -6.45 -18.29 -15.58
C VAL A 226 -7.84 -18.85 -15.29
N GLU A 227 -7.92 -19.66 -14.25
CA GLU A 227 -9.18 -20.15 -13.68
C GLU A 227 -9.56 -19.25 -12.50
N GLN A 228 -10.72 -18.62 -12.57
CA GLN A 228 -11.18 -17.69 -11.53
C GLN A 228 -12.41 -18.25 -10.84
N ALA A 229 -12.44 -18.16 -9.51
CA ALA A 229 -13.66 -18.43 -8.75
C ALA A 229 -14.73 -17.38 -9.07
N GLU A 230 -16.00 -17.79 -9.08
CA GLU A 230 -17.16 -16.94 -9.40
C GLU A 230 -17.23 -15.67 -8.51
N VAL A 231 -16.75 -15.76 -7.27
CA VAL A 231 -16.68 -14.62 -6.33
C VAL A 231 -15.72 -13.53 -6.84
N ILE A 232 -14.60 -13.92 -7.46
CA ILE A 232 -13.63 -12.99 -8.06
C ILE A 232 -14.20 -12.40 -9.36
N GLU A 233 -14.90 -13.20 -10.17
CA GLU A 233 -15.51 -12.72 -11.42
C GLU A 233 -16.62 -11.68 -11.17
N LYS A 234 -17.38 -11.86 -10.09
CA LYS A 234 -18.42 -10.93 -9.65
C LYS A 234 -17.88 -9.74 -8.86
N ALA A 235 -16.58 -9.72 -8.51
CA ALA A 235 -15.99 -8.59 -7.80
C ALA A 235 -15.98 -7.36 -8.73
N PHE A 236 -16.80 -6.37 -8.40
CA PHE A 236 -16.84 -5.10 -9.10
C PHE A 236 -16.22 -4.00 -8.24
N LEU A 237 -15.69 -3.00 -8.92
CA LEU A 237 -15.10 -1.83 -8.28
C LEU A 237 -16.16 -0.74 -8.21
N GLU A 238 -16.93 -0.71 -7.13
CA GLU A 238 -17.83 0.40 -6.85
C GLU A 238 -17.04 1.54 -6.17
N GLN A 239 -17.26 2.76 -6.64
CA GLN A 239 -16.74 3.99 -6.03
C GLN A 239 -17.92 4.75 -5.43
N GLU A 240 -18.41 4.28 -4.30
CA GLU A 240 -19.27 5.13 -3.47
C GLU A 240 -18.40 6.07 -2.63
N PRO A 241 -18.80 7.36 -2.48
CA PRO A 241 -18.08 8.29 -1.63
C PRO A 241 -18.17 7.81 -0.16
N PRO A 242 -17.05 7.75 0.58
CA PRO A 242 -17.06 7.24 1.95
C PRO A 242 -17.86 8.14 2.87
N LYS A 243 -18.49 7.54 3.89
CA LYS A 243 -19.08 8.29 4.99
C LYS A 243 -17.96 8.78 5.90
N LYS A 244 -17.92 10.09 6.11
CA LYS A 244 -16.89 10.76 6.91
C LYS A 244 -17.26 10.69 8.38
N ARG A 245 -16.37 10.15 9.20
CA ARG A 245 -16.55 10.04 10.64
C ARG A 245 -15.40 10.71 11.36
N LEU A 246 -15.72 11.51 12.36
CA LEU A 246 -14.75 12.16 13.21
C LEU A 246 -15.00 11.74 14.66
N ILE A 247 -14.00 11.13 15.27
CA ILE A 247 -14.00 10.79 16.69
C ILE A 247 -13.30 11.93 17.42
N VAL A 248 -14.00 12.55 18.37
CA VAL A 248 -13.50 13.68 19.15
C VAL A 248 -13.31 13.24 20.60
N ARG A 249 -12.13 13.50 21.13
CA ARG A 249 -11.69 13.15 22.49
C ARG A 249 -11.06 14.35 23.18
N ARG A 250 -11.08 14.35 24.50
CA ARG A 250 -10.49 15.38 25.36
C ARG A 250 -9.42 14.72 26.25
N PRO A 251 -8.16 14.63 25.79
CA PRO A 251 -7.10 14.02 26.57
C PRO A 251 -6.70 14.85 27.79
N GLU A 252 -6.77 16.19 27.69
CA GLU A 252 -6.33 17.12 28.72
C GLU A 252 -7.28 18.32 28.85
N LYS A 253 -7.07 19.13 29.89
CA LYS A 253 -7.85 20.35 30.11
C LYS A 253 -7.52 21.36 28.98
N HIS A 254 -8.54 21.78 28.22
CA HIS A 254 -8.41 22.69 27.06
C HIS A 254 -7.73 22.12 25.82
N VAL A 255 -7.67 20.79 25.69
CA VAL A 255 -7.14 20.12 24.50
C VAL A 255 -8.21 19.23 23.88
N VAL A 256 -8.38 19.33 22.56
CA VAL A 256 -9.26 18.47 21.77
C VAL A 256 -8.43 17.69 20.78
N ARG A 257 -8.57 16.36 20.81
CA ARG A 257 -7.98 15.45 19.84
C ARG A 257 -9.07 14.90 18.93
N ALA A 258 -8.79 14.88 17.64
CA ALA A 258 -9.70 14.43 16.61
C ALA A 258 -9.06 13.32 15.76
N GLU A 259 -9.79 12.23 15.55
CA GLU A 259 -9.40 11.08 14.74
C GLU A 259 -10.34 10.98 13.55
N LEU A 260 -9.78 10.96 12.33
CA LEU A 260 -10.54 10.91 11.09
C LEU A 260 -10.64 9.46 10.59
N GLU A 261 -11.87 8.98 10.49
CA GLU A 261 -12.22 7.67 9.94
C GLU A 261 -13.13 7.82 8.72
N PHE A 262 -13.00 6.87 7.80
CA PHE A 262 -13.88 6.72 6.64
C PHE A 262 -14.59 5.37 6.72
N ASP A 263 -15.92 5.41 6.59
CA ASP A 263 -16.76 4.22 6.55
C ASP A 263 -17.12 3.92 5.09
N TYR A 264 -16.61 2.78 4.61
CA TYR A 264 -16.87 2.18 3.31
C TYR A 264 -17.79 0.96 3.52
N GLU A 265 -19.10 1.18 3.40
CA GLU A 265 -20.14 0.14 3.53
C GLU A 265 -20.07 -0.74 4.81
N GLY A 266 -19.68 -0.14 5.93
CA GLY A 266 -19.56 -0.80 7.23
C GLY A 266 -18.13 -1.18 7.60
N THR A 267 -17.17 -1.10 6.66
CA THR A 267 -15.74 -1.25 6.97
C THR A 267 -15.14 0.13 7.28
N LYS A 268 -14.66 0.29 8.51
CA LYS A 268 -14.06 1.54 9.00
C LYS A 268 -12.55 1.53 8.73
N VAL A 269 -12.07 2.63 8.19
CA VAL A 269 -10.65 2.80 7.84
C VAL A 269 -10.16 4.14 8.36
N GLU A 270 -9.04 4.11 9.08
CA GLU A 270 -8.39 5.32 9.55
C GLU A 270 -7.72 6.08 8.39
N TYR A 271 -7.76 7.41 8.47
CA TYR A 271 -6.98 8.24 7.57
C TYR A 271 -5.48 8.05 7.80
N SER A 272 -4.71 7.92 6.71
CA SER A 272 -3.24 7.94 6.78
C SER A 272 -2.67 8.71 5.60
N LYS A 273 -1.76 9.63 5.89
CA LYS A 273 -1.05 10.44 4.88
C LYS A 273 -0.23 9.57 3.91
N GLY A 274 0.27 8.43 4.41
CA GLY A 274 1.24 7.57 3.73
C GLY A 274 0.68 6.27 3.15
N HIS A 275 -0.64 6.06 3.11
CA HIS A 275 -1.16 4.76 2.67
C HIS A 275 -0.81 4.45 1.20
N GLU A 276 -0.13 3.30 1.02
CA GLU A 276 0.17 2.68 -0.28
C GLU A 276 -0.97 1.77 -0.78
N ALA A 277 -1.83 1.31 0.11
CA ALA A 277 -2.89 0.34 -0.13
C ALA A 277 -4.21 1.03 -0.55
N PRO A 278 -4.61 0.99 -1.84
CA PRO A 278 -5.76 1.75 -2.34
C PRO A 278 -7.09 1.01 -2.24
N TYR A 279 -7.10 -0.23 -1.71
CA TYR A 279 -8.29 -1.08 -1.65
C TYR A 279 -8.64 -1.44 -0.21
N VAL A 280 -9.94 -1.62 0.04
CA VAL A 280 -10.51 -2.01 1.33
C VAL A 280 -11.36 -3.25 1.11
N THR A 281 -11.12 -4.27 1.92
CA THR A 281 -11.94 -5.49 1.92
C THR A 281 -13.27 -5.22 2.63
N VAL A 282 -14.38 -5.46 1.94
CA VAL A 282 -15.73 -5.37 2.49
C VAL A 282 -16.34 -6.76 2.56
N THR A 283 -16.79 -7.15 3.75
CA THR A 283 -17.49 -8.42 3.97
C THR A 283 -18.98 -8.14 4.12
N ASN A 284 -19.77 -8.52 3.12
CA ASN A 284 -21.22 -8.40 3.24
C ASN A 284 -21.75 -9.54 4.11
N LYS A 285 -22.11 -9.20 5.36
CA LYS A 285 -22.64 -10.16 6.35
C LYS A 285 -23.96 -10.83 5.94
N LYS A 286 -24.69 -10.29 4.95
CA LYS A 286 -25.99 -10.86 4.51
C LYS A 286 -25.84 -11.89 3.40
N THR A 287 -24.85 -11.71 2.52
CA THR A 287 -24.59 -12.58 1.38
C THR A 287 -23.38 -13.48 1.57
N GLU A 288 -22.62 -13.30 2.67
CA GLU A 288 -21.34 -13.95 2.92
C GLU A 288 -20.30 -13.77 1.79
N THR A 289 -20.49 -12.75 0.95
CA THR A 289 -19.60 -12.41 -0.15
C THR A 289 -18.62 -11.31 0.25
N ILE A 290 -17.38 -11.45 -0.19
CA ILE A 290 -16.31 -10.47 0.04
C ILE A 290 -15.95 -9.81 -1.29
N TYR A 291 -15.86 -8.49 -1.29
CA TYR A 291 -15.42 -7.69 -2.43
C TYR A 291 -14.50 -6.56 -1.95
N TRP A 292 -13.80 -5.92 -2.89
CA TRP A 292 -12.88 -4.83 -2.59
C TRP A 292 -13.44 -3.50 -3.11
N LEU A 293 -13.45 -2.50 -2.25
CA LEU A 293 -13.76 -1.12 -2.63
C LEU A 293 -12.46 -0.33 -2.80
N LYS A 294 -12.41 0.53 -3.83
CA LYS A 294 -11.28 1.43 -4.04
C LYS A 294 -11.47 2.70 -3.22
N ARG A 295 -10.49 3.01 -2.37
CA ARG A 295 -10.46 4.24 -1.57
C ARG A 295 -10.43 5.47 -2.45
N ASP A 296 -11.21 6.48 -2.10
CA ASP A 296 -11.14 7.79 -2.75
C ASP A 296 -10.20 8.72 -1.98
N LYS A 297 -8.90 8.58 -2.27
CA LYS A 297 -7.85 9.39 -1.65
C LYS A 297 -8.09 10.90 -1.83
N LYS A 298 -8.72 11.34 -2.92
CA LYS A 298 -8.99 12.77 -3.14
C LYS A 298 -10.02 13.29 -2.14
N VAL A 299 -11.05 12.51 -1.83
CA VAL A 299 -12.05 12.87 -0.82
C VAL A 299 -11.44 12.79 0.58
N GLU A 300 -10.60 11.80 0.84
CA GLU A 300 -9.88 11.66 2.11
C GLU A 300 -8.98 12.87 2.40
N ASP A 301 -8.10 13.22 1.46
CA ASP A 301 -7.17 14.35 1.58
C ASP A 301 -7.90 15.70 1.70
N LYS A 302 -8.98 15.90 0.93
CA LYS A 302 -9.82 17.10 1.03
C LYS A 302 -10.51 17.22 2.39
N SER A 303 -10.94 16.09 2.96
CA SER A 303 -11.61 16.06 4.27
C SER A 303 -10.61 16.34 5.39
N TYR A 304 -9.38 15.83 5.28
CA TYR A 304 -8.29 16.18 6.19
C TYR A 304 -7.94 17.68 6.13
N ALA A 305 -7.77 18.24 4.93
CA ALA A 305 -7.51 19.67 4.75
C ALA A 305 -8.67 20.55 5.27
N TYR A 306 -9.91 20.10 5.14
CA TYR A 306 -11.07 20.80 5.69
C TYR A 306 -11.01 20.90 7.22
N LEU A 307 -10.58 19.84 7.92
CA LEU A 307 -10.41 19.87 9.37
C LEU A 307 -9.28 20.82 9.79
N GLN A 308 -8.19 20.88 9.03
CA GLN A 308 -7.11 21.84 9.28
C GLN A 308 -7.59 23.29 9.18
N ASN A 309 -8.43 23.59 8.18
CA ASN A 309 -9.05 24.91 8.04
C ASN A 309 -10.04 25.26 9.17
N LEU A 310 -10.48 24.28 9.96
CA LEU A 310 -11.30 24.49 11.16
C LEU A 310 -10.46 24.73 12.42
N GLY A 311 -9.13 24.83 12.31
CA GLY A 311 -8.23 25.13 13.43
C GLY A 311 -7.60 23.90 14.10
N LEU A 312 -7.72 22.72 13.49
CA LEU A 312 -7.05 21.51 13.96
C LEU A 312 -5.64 21.38 13.37
N GLU A 313 -4.63 21.22 14.22
CA GLU A 313 -3.23 21.08 13.82
C GLU A 313 -2.83 19.61 13.66
N PRO A 314 -2.00 19.28 12.65
CA PRO A 314 -1.52 17.92 12.43
C PRO A 314 -0.46 17.52 13.46
N MET A 315 -0.64 16.34 14.07
CA MET A 315 0.38 15.73 14.94
C MET A 315 1.38 14.87 14.14
N GLN A 316 2.42 14.39 14.81
CA GLN A 316 3.35 13.40 14.23
C GLN A 316 2.65 12.07 13.90
N THR A 317 1.58 11.75 14.63
CA THR A 317 0.65 10.66 14.35
C THR A 317 -0.45 11.11 13.38
N ASN A 318 -1.28 10.19 12.87
CA ASN A 318 -2.40 10.52 11.98
C ASN A 318 -3.52 11.35 12.64
N HIS A 319 -3.35 11.75 13.90
CA HIS A 319 -4.31 12.53 14.67
C HIS A 319 -4.20 14.04 14.40
N LEU A 320 -5.28 14.72 14.74
CA LEU A 320 -5.42 16.17 14.69
C LEU A 320 -5.68 16.70 16.10
N GLU A 321 -5.10 17.84 16.45
CA GLU A 321 -5.24 18.42 17.79
C GLU A 321 -5.52 19.93 17.74
N ALA A 322 -6.36 20.43 18.66
CA ALA A 322 -6.55 21.85 18.91
C ALA A 322 -6.38 22.13 20.41
N GLN A 323 -5.75 23.26 20.74
CA GLN A 323 -5.44 23.65 22.11
C GLN A 323 -5.99 25.04 22.44
N GLY A 324 -6.41 25.26 23.68
CA GLY A 324 -6.86 26.56 24.18
C GLY A 324 -8.06 27.11 23.41
N ASP A 325 -7.93 28.33 22.89
CA ASP A 325 -9.00 29.01 22.16
C ASP A 325 -9.40 28.28 20.87
N ALA A 326 -8.44 27.64 20.19
CA ALA A 326 -8.72 26.84 19.00
C ALA A 326 -9.59 25.62 19.31
N ALA A 327 -9.44 25.04 20.50
CA ALA A 327 -10.29 23.94 20.96
C ALA A 327 -11.73 24.39 21.19
N ILE A 328 -11.92 25.57 21.80
CA ILE A 328 -13.24 26.18 22.03
C ILE A 328 -13.90 26.54 20.69
N ASP A 329 -13.14 27.14 19.77
CA ASP A 329 -13.60 27.49 18.42
C ASP A 329 -14.03 26.23 17.64
N PHE A 330 -13.25 25.15 17.72
CA PHE A 330 -13.55 23.90 17.03
C PHE A 330 -14.83 23.24 17.56
N ILE A 331 -15.00 23.16 18.89
CA ILE A 331 -16.20 22.56 19.48
C ILE A 331 -17.45 23.42 19.20
N SER A 332 -17.34 24.73 19.38
CA SER A 332 -18.50 25.64 19.34
C SER A 332 -18.92 25.98 17.91
N TYR A 333 -17.97 26.06 16.96
CA TYR A 333 -18.25 26.47 15.58
C TYR A 333 -17.85 25.42 14.53
N GLY A 334 -16.79 24.65 14.78
CA GLY A 334 -16.33 23.58 13.88
C GLY A 334 -17.28 22.39 13.83
N CYS A 335 -17.64 21.81 14.98
CA CYS A 335 -18.54 20.66 15.07
C CYS A 335 -19.92 20.93 14.43
N PRO A 336 -20.61 22.06 14.69
CA PRO A 336 -21.87 22.37 14.02
C PRO A 336 -21.74 22.50 12.49
N LYS A 337 -20.61 23.01 11.98
CA LYS A 337 -20.35 23.06 10.53
C LYS A 337 -20.20 21.65 9.95
N LEU A 338 -19.50 20.76 10.65
CA LEU A 338 -19.32 19.36 10.22
C LEU A 338 -20.67 18.61 10.13
N LEU A 339 -21.55 18.79 11.11
CA LEU A 339 -22.90 18.21 11.10
C LEU A 339 -23.73 18.70 9.89
N LYS A 340 -23.66 20.00 9.56
CA LYS A 340 -24.32 20.56 8.37
C LYS A 340 -23.79 19.94 7.06
N HIS A 341 -22.53 19.54 7.03
CA HIS A 341 -21.91 18.85 5.90
C HIS A 341 -22.07 17.32 5.94
N LYS A 342 -23.01 16.78 6.74
CA LYS A 342 -23.31 15.35 6.87
C LYS A 342 -22.14 14.50 7.37
N TRP A 343 -21.27 15.05 8.20
CA TRP A 343 -20.25 14.26 8.90
C TRP A 343 -20.87 13.56 10.11
N PHE A 344 -20.41 12.35 10.40
CA PHE A 344 -20.72 11.66 11.64
C PHE A 344 -19.73 12.07 12.71
N LEU A 345 -20.22 12.69 13.78
CA LEU A 345 -19.40 13.05 14.94
C LEU A 345 -19.65 12.06 16.07
N ASP A 346 -18.57 11.51 16.61
CA ASP A 346 -18.58 10.65 17.79
C ASP A 346 -17.78 11.34 18.90
N ILE A 347 -18.49 11.89 19.88
CA ILE A 347 -17.89 12.69 20.97
C ILE A 347 -17.86 11.79 22.20
N THR A 348 -16.67 11.36 22.56
CA THR A 348 -16.48 10.29 23.56
C THR A 348 -16.46 10.80 25.01
N ASP A 349 -16.11 12.08 25.20
CA ASP A 349 -15.88 12.69 26.51
C ASP A 349 -16.82 13.87 26.78
N GLU A 350 -16.95 14.27 28.04
CA GLU A 350 -17.67 15.50 28.43
C GLU A 350 -16.91 16.75 27.95
N ILE A 351 -17.44 17.40 26.91
CA ILE A 351 -16.86 18.59 26.28
C ILE A 351 -17.56 19.90 26.67
N GLN A 352 -18.47 19.86 27.64
CA GLN A 352 -19.28 21.01 28.05
C GLN A 352 -18.43 22.21 28.54
N ASP A 353 -17.26 21.94 29.13
CA ASP A 353 -16.33 22.99 29.56
C ASP A 353 -15.58 23.69 28.41
N LEU A 354 -15.75 23.22 27.17
CA LEU A 354 -15.11 23.78 25.97
C LEU A 354 -16.13 24.42 25.03
N THR A 355 -17.34 24.67 25.54
CA THR A 355 -18.39 25.39 24.81
C THR A 355 -18.29 26.89 25.08
N ALA A 356 -18.36 27.67 24.00
CA ALA A 356 -18.48 29.11 24.08
C ALA A 356 -19.86 29.51 24.64
N ALA A 357 -19.91 30.62 25.37
CA ALA A 357 -21.14 31.22 25.84
C ALA A 357 -22.00 31.69 24.65
N ASP A 358 -23.32 31.64 24.80
CA ASP A 358 -24.27 32.08 23.76
C ASP A 358 -24.19 33.58 23.44
N TYR A 359 -23.61 34.36 24.35
CA TYR A 359 -23.48 35.81 24.22
C TYR A 359 -22.04 36.26 24.45
N PRO A 360 -21.55 37.28 23.73
CA PRO A 360 -20.24 37.86 24.00
C PRO A 360 -20.24 38.61 25.34
N LEU A 361 -19.05 38.77 25.91
CA LEU A 361 -18.83 39.61 27.09
C LEU A 361 -19.24 41.05 26.77
N LYS A 362 -19.80 41.79 27.74
CA LYS A 362 -20.19 43.20 27.57
C LYS A 362 -19.58 44.07 28.65
N ILE A 363 -19.18 45.29 28.30
CA ILE A 363 -18.68 46.28 29.24
C ILE A 363 -19.85 46.87 30.03
N ARG A 364 -19.68 46.95 31.35
CA ARG A 364 -20.60 47.53 32.31
C ARG A 364 -19.89 48.63 33.06
N GLY A 365 -20.52 49.79 33.10
CA GLY A 365 -20.09 50.90 33.92
C GLY A 365 -21.10 51.13 35.04
N ASN A 366 -20.60 51.32 36.26
CA ASN A 366 -21.36 51.85 37.37
C ASN A 366 -20.86 53.26 37.69
N LEU A 367 -21.79 54.22 37.79
CA LEU A 367 -21.50 55.62 38.10
C LEU A 367 -22.04 55.92 39.48
N ASP A 368 -21.16 56.34 40.39
CA ASP A 368 -21.52 56.79 41.72
C ASP A 368 -21.09 58.25 41.90
N PHE A 369 -22.05 59.11 42.27
CA PHE A 369 -21.79 60.53 42.52
C PHE A 369 -21.47 60.71 44.01
N SER A 370 -20.29 61.23 44.31
CA SER A 370 -19.87 61.42 45.70
C SER A 370 -20.80 62.41 46.42
N SER A 371 -21.21 62.07 47.64
CA SER A 371 -21.94 62.99 48.53
C SER A 371 -21.08 64.15 49.07
N GLU A 372 -19.76 64.09 48.89
CA GLU A 372 -18.80 65.04 49.47
C GLU A 372 -18.35 66.13 48.47
N SER A 373 -18.61 65.97 47.17
CA SER A 373 -18.11 66.84 46.10
C SER A 373 -19.09 66.87 44.92
N VAL A 374 -19.53 68.07 44.52
CA VAL A 374 -20.45 68.26 43.37
C VAL A 374 -19.71 68.15 42.03
N ASP A 375 -18.39 68.29 42.05
CA ASP A 375 -17.55 68.41 40.86
C ASP A 375 -16.80 67.10 40.49
N GLU A 376 -17.11 65.98 41.15
CA GLU A 376 -16.44 64.69 40.91
C GLU A 376 -17.41 63.50 41.00
N PHE A 377 -17.19 62.49 40.16
CA PHE A 377 -17.90 61.21 40.21
C PHE A 377 -16.92 60.03 40.13
N THR A 378 -17.36 58.87 40.59
CA THR A 378 -16.62 57.62 40.60
C THR A 378 -17.21 56.68 39.55
N LEU A 379 -16.37 56.19 38.65
CA LEU A 379 -16.72 55.20 37.64
C LEU A 379 -16.05 53.87 37.99
N THR A 380 -16.86 52.84 38.24
CA THR A 380 -16.38 51.45 38.36
C THR A 380 -16.73 50.69 37.09
N VAL A 381 -15.75 50.03 36.49
CA VAL A 381 -15.92 49.33 35.20
C VAL A 381 -15.70 47.84 35.39
N ALA A 382 -16.63 47.03 34.87
CA ALA A 382 -16.48 45.58 34.85
C ALA A 382 -17.00 45.02 33.52
N CYS A 383 -16.65 43.78 33.20
CA CYS A 383 -17.12 43.09 32.01
C CYS A 383 -17.93 41.85 32.41
N GLY A 384 -19.09 41.60 31.80
CA GLY A 384 -19.94 40.50 32.28
C GLY A 384 -21.18 40.18 31.45
N ILE A 385 -21.64 38.93 31.58
CA ILE A 385 -22.87 38.41 30.96
C ILE A 385 -23.90 38.16 32.08
N GLY A 386 -25.15 38.58 31.92
CA GLY A 386 -26.19 38.31 32.92
C GLY A 386 -25.89 38.94 34.29
N THR A 387 -25.76 38.14 35.34
CA THR A 387 -25.36 38.58 36.69
C THR A 387 -23.87 38.40 36.97
N ASP A 388 -23.15 37.69 36.10
CA ASP A 388 -21.72 37.42 36.28
C ASP A 388 -20.90 38.62 35.83
N SER A 389 -19.88 38.97 36.62
CA SER A 389 -18.95 40.06 36.34
C SER A 389 -17.51 39.59 36.52
N VAL A 390 -16.64 40.11 35.67
CA VAL A 390 -15.20 39.96 35.72
C VAL A 390 -14.56 41.34 35.62
N GLU A 391 -13.49 41.52 36.38
CA GLU A 391 -12.64 42.71 36.39
C GLU A 391 -12.11 43.03 35.00
N ILE A 392 -12.08 44.32 34.64
CA ILE A 392 -11.62 44.73 33.31
C ILE A 392 -10.13 44.48 33.14
N ASP A 393 -9.33 44.64 34.21
CA ASP A 393 -7.90 44.31 34.22
C ASP A 393 -7.66 42.85 33.81
N ARG A 394 -8.44 41.89 34.33
CA ARG A 394 -8.33 40.48 33.96
C ARG A 394 -8.68 40.20 32.50
N VAL A 395 -9.64 40.95 31.94
CA VAL A 395 -9.98 40.89 30.51
C VAL A 395 -8.86 41.50 29.66
N GLN A 396 -8.23 42.58 30.13
CA GLN A 396 -7.09 43.19 29.44
C GLN A 396 -5.85 42.30 29.45
N ASP A 397 -5.55 41.63 30.56
CA ASP A 397 -4.44 40.67 30.65
C ASP A 397 -4.67 39.47 29.71
N ALA A 398 -5.91 38.97 29.64
CA ALA A 398 -6.29 37.94 28.68
C ALA A 398 -6.11 38.42 27.23
N PHE A 399 -6.46 39.67 26.94
CA PHE A 399 -6.26 40.28 25.63
C PHE A 399 -4.78 40.45 25.28
N VAL A 400 -3.95 40.99 26.18
CA VAL A 400 -2.51 41.21 25.95
C VAL A 400 -1.78 39.88 25.76
N SER A 401 -2.22 38.82 26.43
CA SER A 401 -1.70 37.46 26.25
C SER A 401 -2.20 36.76 24.97
N GLY A 402 -2.98 37.45 24.14
CA GLY A 402 -3.47 36.96 22.85
C GLY A 402 -4.66 36.00 22.94
N ARG A 403 -5.34 35.94 24.09
CA ARG A 403 -6.52 35.08 24.28
C ARG A 403 -7.77 35.75 23.72
N LYS A 404 -8.62 34.95 23.08
CA LYS A 404 -9.92 35.33 22.53
C LYS A 404 -11.07 35.13 23.52
N TYR A 405 -10.90 34.21 24.48
CA TYR A 405 -11.96 33.83 25.42
C TYR A 405 -11.57 34.05 26.88
N ILE A 406 -12.59 34.31 27.72
CA ILE A 406 -12.47 34.34 29.18
C ILE A 406 -13.54 33.46 29.82
N HIS A 407 -13.16 32.69 30.84
CA HIS A 407 -14.07 31.78 31.53
C HIS A 407 -14.90 32.52 32.60
N LEU A 408 -16.22 32.37 32.52
CA LEU A 408 -17.23 32.81 33.49
C LEU A 408 -17.84 31.60 34.20
N GLU A 409 -18.06 31.69 35.51
CA GLU A 409 -18.50 30.56 36.33
C GLU A 409 -19.86 29.99 35.91
N ASN A 410 -20.85 30.83 35.55
CA ASN A 410 -22.19 30.35 35.19
C ASN A 410 -22.46 30.32 33.67
N HIS A 411 -21.51 30.76 32.85
CA HIS A 411 -21.72 30.95 31.41
C HIS A 411 -20.64 30.32 30.51
N GLY A 412 -19.59 29.72 31.08
CA GLY A 412 -18.52 29.09 30.29
C GLY A 412 -17.60 30.11 29.63
N TRP A 413 -17.12 29.83 28.41
CA TRP A 413 -16.13 30.67 27.73
C TRP A 413 -16.80 31.82 26.96
N ALA A 414 -16.71 33.04 27.49
CA ALA A 414 -17.21 34.24 26.84
C ALA A 414 -16.18 34.84 25.88
N GLU A 415 -16.60 35.18 24.66
CA GLU A 415 -15.77 35.87 23.69
C GLU A 415 -15.51 37.32 24.14
N ILE A 416 -14.24 37.74 24.07
CA ILE A 416 -13.80 39.09 24.43
C ILE A 416 -14.13 40.04 23.26
N PRO A 417 -14.95 41.10 23.45
CA PRO A 417 -15.31 42.04 22.39
C PRO A 417 -14.16 43.02 22.13
N LEU A 418 -13.15 42.56 21.38
CA LEU A 418 -11.88 43.26 21.14
C LEU A 418 -12.06 44.72 20.71
N LYS A 419 -12.95 44.96 19.74
CA LYS A 419 -13.20 46.29 19.19
C LYS A 419 -13.82 47.22 20.23
N GLU A 420 -14.75 46.71 21.03
CA GLU A 420 -15.46 47.50 22.04
C GLU A 420 -14.52 47.86 23.20
N ILE A 421 -13.66 46.93 23.63
CA ILE A 421 -12.67 47.19 24.69
C ILE A 421 -11.61 48.20 24.23
N LEU A 422 -11.14 48.11 22.99
CA LEU A 422 -10.18 49.08 22.45
C LEU A 422 -10.80 50.48 22.33
N GLN A 423 -12.04 50.58 21.85
CA GLN A 423 -12.78 51.85 21.78
C GLN A 423 -13.01 52.41 23.18
N PHE A 424 -13.47 51.58 24.11
CA PHE A 424 -13.70 51.96 25.50
C PHE A 424 -12.41 52.48 26.16
N ASN A 425 -11.28 51.78 25.99
CA ASN A 425 -9.99 52.21 26.53
C ASN A 425 -9.50 53.55 25.94
N GLN A 426 -9.72 53.79 24.64
CA GLN A 426 -9.42 55.07 24.01
C GLN A 426 -10.26 56.20 24.63
N THR A 427 -11.57 55.99 24.77
CA THR A 427 -12.48 56.96 25.39
C THR A 427 -12.12 57.18 26.86
N LEU A 428 -11.83 56.11 27.62
CA LEU A 428 -11.45 56.20 29.03
C LEU A 428 -10.10 56.90 29.25
N ASN A 429 -9.16 56.83 28.30
CA ASN A 429 -7.88 57.54 28.38
C ASN A 429 -7.96 59.01 27.97
N ALA A 430 -9.08 59.45 27.37
CA ALA A 430 -9.33 60.86 27.07
C ALA A 430 -9.81 61.65 28.31
N PHE A 431 -10.17 60.98 29.41
CA PHE A 431 -10.55 61.61 30.67
C PHE A 431 -9.33 61.97 31.53
N ASP A 432 -9.41 63.10 32.22
CA ASP A 432 -8.47 63.45 33.29
C ASP A 432 -8.90 62.70 34.55
N LYS A 433 -8.48 61.44 34.65
CA LYS A 433 -8.88 60.50 35.72
C LYS A 433 -7.80 60.32 36.78
N VAL A 434 -8.22 60.21 38.03
CA VAL A 434 -7.38 59.72 39.13
C VAL A 434 -7.81 58.28 39.44
N ASN A 435 -6.86 57.34 39.40
CA ASN A 435 -7.14 55.96 39.80
C ASN A 435 -7.23 55.89 41.34
N VAL A 436 -8.38 55.48 41.87
CA VAL A 436 -8.66 55.46 43.32
C VAL A 436 -8.75 54.03 43.86
N GLY A 437 -8.70 53.01 42.98
CA GLY A 437 -8.77 51.60 43.36
C GLY A 437 -8.86 50.69 42.13
N GLN A 438 -8.94 49.38 42.36
CA GLN A 438 -9.06 48.40 41.28
C GLN A 438 -10.29 48.70 40.42
N ASP A 439 -10.08 48.86 39.11
CA ASP A 439 -11.10 49.19 38.11
C ASP A 439 -12.00 50.41 38.43
N THR A 440 -11.52 51.33 39.28
CA THR A 440 -12.31 52.46 39.82
C THR A 440 -11.61 53.80 39.60
N TYR A 441 -12.26 54.67 38.86
CA TYR A 441 -11.71 55.95 38.40
C TYR A 441 -12.51 57.13 38.92
N LYS A 442 -11.83 58.13 39.49
CA LYS A 442 -12.44 59.41 39.88
C LYS A 442 -12.24 60.42 38.74
N ILE A 443 -13.34 61.00 38.28
CA ILE A 443 -13.39 61.87 37.10
C ILE A 443 -14.12 63.17 37.47
N LYS A 444 -13.66 64.30 36.93
CA LYS A 444 -14.27 65.62 37.19
C LYS A 444 -15.54 65.83 36.34
N THR A 445 -16.59 66.38 36.95
CA THR A 445 -17.94 66.53 36.37
C THR A 445 -17.98 67.38 35.08
N PHE A 446 -17.02 68.29 34.85
CA PHE A 446 -16.97 69.08 33.60
C PHE A 446 -16.66 68.24 32.35
N GLN A 447 -16.16 67.01 32.52
CA GLN A 447 -15.95 66.04 31.43
C GLN A 447 -17.22 65.22 31.13
N ALA A 448 -18.38 65.58 31.70
CA ALA A 448 -19.66 64.89 31.50
C ALA A 448 -20.11 64.78 30.03
N GLY A 449 -19.63 65.66 29.14
CA GLY A 449 -19.89 65.55 27.70
C GLY A 449 -19.36 64.23 27.09
N LEU A 450 -18.24 63.72 27.60
CA LEU A 450 -17.65 62.43 27.19
C LEU A 450 -18.37 61.23 27.84
N ILE A 451 -19.17 61.45 28.89
CA ILE A 451 -20.01 60.38 29.49
C ILE A 451 -21.11 59.96 28.52
N SER A 452 -21.65 60.86 27.70
CA SER A 452 -22.62 60.50 26.65
C SER A 452 -22.01 59.52 25.63
N GLU A 453 -20.73 59.69 25.29
CA GLU A 453 -20.00 58.78 24.40
C GLU A 453 -19.76 57.42 25.06
N LEU A 454 -19.33 57.39 26.33
CA LEU A 454 -19.28 56.16 27.11
C LEU A 454 -20.67 55.50 27.24
N GLN A 455 -21.73 56.31 27.34
CA GLN A 455 -23.08 55.83 27.53
C GLN A 455 -23.58 54.97 26.38
N SER A 456 -23.15 55.31 25.16
CA SER A 456 -23.43 54.55 23.96
C SER A 456 -22.68 53.21 23.86
N GLN A 457 -21.60 53.02 24.63
CA GLN A 457 -20.69 51.87 24.54
C GLN A 457 -20.85 50.86 25.70
N CYS A 458 -21.49 51.24 26.80
CA CYS A 458 -21.69 50.39 27.98
C CYS A 458 -23.17 50.13 28.28
N ARG A 459 -23.48 48.99 28.92
CA ARG A 459 -24.76 48.82 29.63
C ARG A 459 -24.62 49.37 31.05
N TRP A 460 -25.39 50.40 31.38
CA TRP A 460 -25.36 51.07 32.68
C TRP A 460 -26.38 50.48 33.62
N SER A 461 -25.99 50.35 34.87
CA SER A 461 -26.89 50.23 36.01
C SER A 461 -26.67 51.45 36.90
N MET A 462 -27.71 52.27 37.08
CA MET A 462 -27.77 53.22 38.20
C MET A 462 -28.30 52.46 39.42
N TRP A 463 -27.71 52.70 40.57
CA TRP A 463 -28.32 52.37 41.86
C TRP A 463 -28.84 53.64 42.51
#